data_AF-A0A9P9YR37-F1
#
_entry.id   AF-A0A9P9YR37-F1
#
_cell.length_a   1.000
_cell.length_b   1.000
_cell.length_c   1.000
_cell.angle_alpha   90.00
_cell.angle_beta   90.00
_cell.angle_gamma   90.00
#
_symmetry.space_group_name_H-M   'P 1'
#
loop_
_entity.id
_entity.type
_entity.pdbx_description
1 polymer ?
#
loop_
_entity_poly.entity_id
_entity_poly.type
_entity_poly.pdbx_seq_one_letter_code
_entity_poly.pdbx_strand_id
1 'polypeptide(L)'
;MLSKWLQVNDQDIDLLQDVWLARWLYATLVCLHLPLEPHVFSTLRYIARSCIYLRNQLKAEEVQRAAPYNLLLTLIVQVFAQSDFKEYI
;
A
#
# COMPACT_ATOMS: atom_id res chain seq x y z
N MET A 1 -1.88 -10.00 8.37
CA MET A 1 -0.80 -10.92 7.92
C MET A 1 0.02 -10.32 6.79
N LEU A 2 -0.56 -9.86 5.67
CA LEU A 2 0.20 -9.27 4.55
C LEU A 2 0.94 -7.96 4.90
N SER A 3 0.37 -7.11 5.76
CA SER A 3 1.02 -5.88 6.23
C SER A 3 2.38 -6.12 6.90
N LYS A 4 2.59 -7.28 7.53
CA LYS A 4 3.87 -7.64 8.15
C LYS A 4 4.98 -7.86 7.13
N TRP A 5 4.63 -8.29 5.91
CA TRP A 5 5.60 -8.51 4.84
C TRP A 5 6.18 -7.18 4.35
N LEU A 6 5.36 -6.12 4.29
CA LEU A 6 5.82 -4.75 4.02
C LEU A 6 6.63 -4.10 5.17
N GLN A 7 6.79 -4.80 6.30
CA GLN A 7 7.46 -4.28 7.52
C GLN A 7 8.78 -5.00 7.82
N VAL A 8 9.17 -6.03 7.05
CA VAL A 8 10.42 -6.75 7.30
C VAL A 8 11.58 -5.88 6.79
N ASN A 9 12.26 -5.22 7.73
CA ASN A 9 13.35 -4.24 7.54
C ASN A 9 14.65 -4.77 6.92
N ASP A 10 14.64 -5.92 6.24
CA ASP A 10 15.86 -6.58 5.74
C ASP A 10 15.73 -7.15 4.32
N GLN A 11 14.62 -6.84 3.63
CA GLN A 11 14.40 -7.24 2.25
C GLN A 11 14.16 -6.00 1.39
N ASP A 12 14.91 -5.87 0.28
CA ASP A 12 14.66 -4.90 -0.79
C ASP A 12 13.33 -5.24 -1.51
N ILE A 13 12.21 -5.06 -0.81
CA ILE A 13 10.88 -5.35 -1.33
C ILE A 13 10.53 -4.33 -2.40
N ASP A 14 10.17 -4.82 -3.57
CA ASP A 14 9.79 -3.99 -4.70
C ASP A 14 8.48 -4.49 -5.28
N LEU A 15 7.37 -3.78 -5.06
CA LEU A 15 6.05 -4.22 -5.54
C LEU A 15 5.92 -4.33 -7.06
N LEU A 16 6.83 -3.72 -7.84
CA LEU A 16 6.86 -3.95 -9.28
C LEU A 16 7.53 -5.30 -9.62
N GLN A 17 8.52 -5.74 -8.86
CA GLN A 17 9.21 -7.01 -9.06
C GLN A 17 8.51 -8.16 -8.33
N ASP A 18 8.14 -7.94 -7.07
CA ASP A 18 7.32 -8.79 -6.19
C ASP A 18 5.83 -8.70 -6.54
N VAL A 19 5.51 -8.92 -7.81
CA VAL A 19 4.15 -8.79 -8.35
C VAL A 19 3.14 -9.67 -7.60
N TRP A 20 3.58 -10.82 -7.09
CA TRP A 20 2.72 -11.71 -6.30
C TRP A 20 2.15 -10.99 -5.07
N LEU A 21 2.98 -10.22 -4.35
CA LEU A 21 2.56 -9.49 -3.15
C LEU A 21 1.63 -8.34 -3.53
N ALA A 22 1.97 -7.60 -4.59
CA ALA A 22 1.11 -6.52 -5.09
C ALA A 22 -0.29 -7.03 -5.48
N ARG A 23 -0.36 -8.16 -6.18
CA ARG A 23 -1.64 -8.79 -6.59
C ARG A 23 -2.44 -9.28 -5.39
N TRP A 24 -1.78 -9.92 -4.41
CA TRP A 24 -2.46 -10.39 -3.20
C TRP A 24 -2.95 -9.24 -2.31
N LEU A 25 -2.17 -8.16 -2.19
CA LEU A 25 -2.60 -6.95 -1.49
C LEU A 25 -3.83 -6.35 -2.18
N TYR A 26 -3.78 -6.16 -3.49
CA TYR A 26 -4.91 -5.64 -4.26
C TYR A 26 -6.16 -6.53 -4.12
N ALA A 27 -6.03 -7.84 -4.36
CA ALA A 27 -7.15 -8.77 -4.24
C ALA A 27 -7.75 -8.77 -2.82
N THR A 28 -6.90 -8.71 -1.78
CA THR A 28 -7.37 -8.65 -0.39
C THR A 28 -8.16 -7.37 -0.14
N LEU A 29 -7.67 -6.22 -0.59
CA LEU A 29 -8.36 -4.93 -0.43
C LEU A 29 -9.73 -4.94 -1.10
N VAL A 30 -9.82 -5.42 -2.34
CA VAL A 30 -11.08 -5.41 -3.10
C VAL A 30 -12.13 -6.37 -2.51
N CYS A 31 -11.70 -7.43 -1.82
CA CYS A 31 -12.58 -8.39 -1.16
C CYS A 31 -13.01 -7.99 0.27
N LEU A 32 -12.60 -6.82 0.78
CA LEU A 32 -13.01 -6.36 2.10
C LEU A 32 -14.49 -5.95 2.11
N HIS A 33 -15.28 -6.57 2.99
CA HIS A 33 -16.67 -6.22 3.19
C HIS A 33 -16.80 -5.01 4.13
N LEU A 34 -17.71 -4.10 3.81
CA LEU A 34 -18.01 -2.92 4.62
C LEU A 34 -19.20 -3.21 5.56
N PRO A 35 -19.28 -2.57 6.75
CA PRO A 35 -18.30 -1.64 7.31
C PRO A 35 -17.06 -2.35 7.85
N LEU A 36 -15.89 -1.72 7.70
CA LEU A 36 -14.64 -2.25 8.25
C LEU A 36 -14.56 -2.04 9.76
N GLU A 37 -13.97 -3.02 10.44
CA GLU A 37 -13.63 -2.87 11.85
C GLU A 37 -12.48 -1.87 12.05
N PRO A 38 -12.45 -1.10 13.17
CA PRO A 38 -11.41 -0.09 13.43
C PRO A 38 -9.98 -0.61 13.34
N HIS A 39 -9.75 -1.86 13.75
CA HIS A 39 -8.43 -2.49 13.70
C HIS A 39 -7.96 -2.74 12.26
N VAL A 40 -8.90 -2.97 11.32
CA VAL A 40 -8.60 -3.11 9.89
C VAL A 40 -8.17 -1.76 9.31
N PHE A 41 -8.86 -0.66 9.67
CA PHE A 41 -8.41 0.68 9.28
C PHE A 41 -6.99 0.97 9.79
N SER A 42 -6.68 0.66 11.05
CA SER A 42 -5.31 0.79 11.56
C SER A 42 -4.29 0.05 10.68
N THR A 43 -4.61 -1.19 10.28
CA THR A 43 -3.78 -2.00 9.38
C THR A 43 -3.61 -1.37 8.00
N LEU A 44 -4.69 -0.83 7.39
CA LEU A 44 -4.62 -0.10 6.13
C LEU A 44 -3.69 1.11 6.21
N ARG A 45 -3.77 1.87 7.30
CA ARG A 45 -2.87 3.02 7.54
C ARG A 45 -1.41 2.61 7.69
N TYR A 46 -1.13 1.43 8.24
CA TYR A 46 0.24 0.88 8.25
C TYR A 46 0.72 0.51 6.85
N ILE A 47 -0.14 -0.13 6.04
CA ILE A 47 0.17 -0.45 4.63
C ILE A 47 0.47 0.83 3.84
N ALA A 48 -0.35 1.88 3.99
CA ALA A 48 -0.12 3.17 3.35
C ALA A 48 1.23 3.77 3.73
N ARG A 49 1.58 3.80 5.02
CA ARG A 49 2.87 4.31 5.50
C ARG A 49 4.05 3.54 4.91
N SER A 50 3.97 2.20 4.86
CA SER A 50 5.01 1.38 4.20
C SER A 50 5.11 1.68 2.69
N CYS A 51 3.98 1.83 2.00
CA CYS A 51 3.98 2.17 0.56
C CYS A 51 4.62 3.54 0.31
N ILE A 52 4.33 4.55 1.14
CA ILE A 52 4.95 5.88 1.07
C ILE A 52 6.46 5.76 1.29
N TYR A 53 6.87 5.04 2.33
CA TYR A 53 8.28 4.83 2.65
C TYR A 53 9.04 4.19 1.48
N LEU A 54 8.54 3.08 0.93
CA LEU A 54 9.16 2.38 -0.19
C LEU A 54 9.18 3.22 -1.47
N ARG A 55 8.07 3.90 -1.79
CA ARG A 55 8.01 4.79 -2.95
C ARG A 55 9.00 5.94 -2.84
N ASN A 56 9.21 6.51 -1.65
CA ASN A 56 10.13 7.63 -1.44
C ASN A 56 11.61 7.24 -1.64
N GLN A 57 11.94 5.94 -1.74
CA GLN A 57 13.28 5.48 -2.09
C GLN A 57 13.53 5.48 -3.61
N LEU A 58 12.47 5.62 -4.41
CA LEU A 58 12.56 5.61 -5.88
C LEU A 58 12.95 6.99 -6.41
N LYS A 59 13.66 6.99 -7.54
CA LYS A 59 13.94 8.21 -8.30
C LYS A 59 12.68 8.69 -9.03
N ALA A 60 12.59 10.00 -9.28
CA ALA A 60 11.44 10.61 -9.96
C ALA A 60 11.15 10.04 -11.36
N GLU A 61 12.19 9.53 -12.04
CA GLU A 61 12.10 8.91 -13.36
C GLU A 61 11.52 7.47 -13.34
N GLU A 62 11.50 6.81 -12.18
CA GLU A 62 11.04 5.42 -12.00
C GLU A 62 9.51 5.32 -11.87
N VAL A 63 8.77 6.03 -12.73
CA VAL A 63 7.30 6.16 -12.66
C VAL A 63 6.58 4.79 -12.67
N GLN A 64 7.05 3.85 -13.49
CA GLN A 64 6.45 2.51 -13.56
C GLN A 64 6.68 1.70 -12.29
N ARG A 65 7.85 1.86 -11.66
CA ARG A 65 8.20 1.21 -10.40
C ARG A 65 7.43 1.80 -9.23
N ALA A 66 7.09 3.09 -9.30
CA ALA A 66 6.24 3.76 -8.32
C ALA A 66 4.75 3.38 -8.44
N ALA A 67 4.30 2.88 -9.60
CA ALA A 67 2.89 2.67 -9.91
C ALA A 67 2.15 1.73 -8.94
N PRO A 68 2.68 0.58 -8.51
CA PRO A 68 1.99 -0.30 -7.56
C PRO A 68 1.70 0.38 -6.22
N TYR A 69 2.66 1.16 -5.69
CA TYR A 69 2.49 1.91 -4.44
C TYR A 69 1.41 2.98 -4.57
N ASN A 70 1.44 3.74 -5.67
CA ASN A 70 0.45 4.79 -5.95
C ASN A 70 -0.96 4.21 -6.08
N LEU A 71 -1.12 3.04 -6.70
CA LEU A 71 -2.41 2.37 -6.81
C LEU A 71 -2.96 1.97 -5.43
N LEU A 72 -2.13 1.36 -4.57
CA LEU A 72 -2.56 0.99 -3.22
C LEU A 72 -2.92 2.22 -2.38
N LEU A 73 -2.11 3.29 -2.44
CA LEU A 73 -2.42 4.55 -1.76
C LEU A 73 -3.73 5.16 -2.25
N THR A 74 -3.96 5.16 -3.57
CA THR A 74 -5.20 5.64 -4.17
C THR A 74 -6.42 4.91 -3.63
N LEU A 75 -6.37 3.58 -3.52
CA LEU A 75 -7.47 2.81 -2.94
C LEU A 75 -7.68 3.15 -1.46
N ILE A 76 -6.61 3.26 -0.69
CA ILE A 76 -6.69 3.57 0.75
C ILE A 76 -7.33 4.94 1.00
N VAL A 77 -7.00 5.95 0.19
CA VAL A 77 -7.57 7.30 0.33
C VAL A 77 -8.96 7.39 -0.26
N GLN A 78 -9.16 6.92 -1.49
CA GLN A 78 -10.39 7.17 -2.25
C GLN A 78 -11.49 6.15 -1.93
N VAL A 79 -11.15 4.88 -1.72
CA VAL A 79 -12.13 3.81 -1.45
C VAL A 79 -12.37 3.64 0.05
N PHE A 80 -11.30 3.65 0.85
CA PHE A 80 -11.38 3.47 2.31
C PHE A 80 -11.35 4.79 3.11
N ALA A 81 -11.47 5.93 2.43
CA ALA A 81 -11.65 7.26 3.00
C ALA A 81 -10.59 7.68 4.05
N GLN A 82 -9.35 7.20 3.93
CA GLN A 82 -8.24 7.63 4.80
C GLN A 82 -7.66 8.97 4.33
N SER A 83 -8.40 10.05 4.58
CA SER A 83 -8.14 11.40 4.03
C SER A 83 -6.85 12.05 4.53
N ASP A 84 -6.28 11.60 5.64
CA ASP A 84 -4.99 12.06 6.14
C ASP A 84 -3.81 11.72 5.23
N PHE A 85 -3.98 10.77 4.30
CA PHE A 85 -2.95 10.45 3.29
C PHE A 85 -3.10 11.23 1.97
N LYS A 86 -4.04 12.17 1.88
CA LYS A 86 -4.36 12.86 0.62
C LYS A 86 -3.16 13.61 0.00
N GLU A 87 -2.27 14.14 0.82
CA GLU A 87 -1.05 14.85 0.37
C GLU A 87 0.04 13.91 -0.17
N TYR A 88 -0.12 12.60 0.03
CA TYR A 88 0.86 11.59 -0.34
C TYR A 88 0.50 10.83 -1.62
N ILE A 89 -0.62 11.13 -2.28
CA ILE A 89 -0.97 10.58 -3.59
C ILE A 89 -0.38 11.41 -4.71
#